data_AF-A0A846QCV8-F1
#
_entry.id   AF-A0A846QCV8-F1
#
_cell.length_a   1.000
_cell.length_b   1.000
_cell.length_c   1.000
_cell.angle_alpha   90.00
_cell.angle_beta   90.00
_cell.angle_gamma   90.00
#
_symmetry.space_group_name_H-M   'P 1'
#
loop_
_entity.id
_entity.type
_entity.pdbx_description
1 polymer ?
#
loop_
_entity_poly.entity_id
_entity_poly.type
_entity_poly.pdbx_seq_one_letter_code
_entity_poly.pdbx_strand_id
1 'polypeptide(L)' 'MKPQSLEMLVLGELNRGVNNFNNIQKNLGIDAEKLDETLQSLEKQGLMKVQNKQGLFGQKIELIPTEEGFKKFYSE' A
#
# COMPACT_ATOMS: atom_id res chain seq x y z
N MET A 1 19.06 13.27 2.43
CA MET A 1 17.86 12.42 2.25
C MET A 1 16.67 13.20 2.77
N LYS A 2 15.64 13.42 1.96
CA LYS A 2 14.36 13.92 2.48
C LYS A 2 13.74 12.82 3.35
N PRO A 3 13.12 13.14 4.50
CA PRO A 3 12.36 12.14 5.24
C PRO A 3 11.26 11.59 4.31
N GLN A 4 11.20 10.27 4.15
CA GLN A 4 10.09 9.64 3.42
C GLN A 4 8.83 9.74 4.29
N SER A 5 7.74 10.24 3.70
CA SER A 5 6.43 10.22 4.36
C SER A 5 5.97 8.78 4.57
N LEU A 6 5.03 8.57 5.49
CA LEU A 6 4.46 7.24 5.70
C LEU A 6 3.80 6.70 4.42
N GLU A 7 3.16 7.57 3.63
CA GLU A 7 2.63 7.24 2.30
C GLU A 7 3.70 6.68 1.37
N MET A 8 4.91 7.27 1.33
CA MET A 8 6.01 6.77 0.51
C MET A 8 6.57 5.43 1.01
N LEU A 9 6.60 5.23 2.32
CA LEU A 9 6.98 3.94 2.91
C LEU A 9 5.98 2.84 2.53
N VAL A 10 4.68 3.12 2.63
CA VAL A 10 3.61 2.19 2.23
C VAL A 10 3.65 1.91 0.73
N LEU A 11 3.79 2.93 -0.12
CA LEU A 11 3.97 2.73 -1.57
C LEU A 11 5.23 1.91 -1.88
N GLY A 12 6.31 2.09 -1.14
CA GLY A 12 7.53 1.28 -1.27
C GLY A 12 7.29 -0.20 -1.00
N GLU A 13 6.54 -0.55 0.05
CA GLU A 13 6.16 -1.93 0.34
C GLU A 13 5.27 -2.53 -0.76
N LEU A 14 4.28 -1.77 -1.23
CA LEU A 14 3.39 -2.18 -2.31
C LEU A 14 4.16 -2.43 -3.62
N ASN A 15 5.10 -1.55 -3.99
CA ASN A 15 5.94 -1.70 -5.18
C ASN A 15 6.91 -2.89 -5.07
N ARG A 16 7.27 -3.34 -3.86
CA ARG A 16 8.02 -4.58 -3.62
C ARG A 16 7.15 -5.84 -3.66
N GLY A 17 5.84 -5.71 -3.88
CA GLY A 17 4.89 -6.81 -3.93
C GLY A 17 4.31 -7.22 -2.58
N VAL A 18 4.54 -6.43 -1.52
CA VAL A 18 3.91 -6.67 -0.22
C VAL A 18 2.48 -6.13 -0.25
N ASN A 19 1.55 -6.96 -0.76
CA ASN A 19 0.18 -6.57 -1.08
C ASN A 19 -0.86 -6.96 0.00
N ASN A 20 -0.39 -7.34 1.19
CA ASN A 20 -1.24 -7.73 2.32
C ASN A 20 -1.06 -6.77 3.49
N PHE A 21 -2.17 -6.28 4.05
CA PHE A 21 -2.21 -5.33 5.15
C PHE A 21 -1.31 -5.73 6.34
N ASN A 22 -1.44 -6.97 6.82
CA ASN A 22 -0.70 -7.44 7.99
C ASN A 22 0.82 -7.45 7.76
N ASN A 23 1.25 -7.76 6.54
CA ASN A 23 2.67 -7.76 6.21
C ASN A 23 3.22 -6.33 6.13
N ILE A 24 2.47 -5.39 5.54
CA ILE A 24 2.86 -3.97 5.51
C ILE A 24 2.96 -3.42 6.94
N GLN A 25 1.94 -3.68 7.76
CA GLN A 25 1.92 -3.25 9.16
C GLN A 25 3.14 -3.76 9.92
N LYS A 26 3.44 -5.07 9.77
CA LYS A 26 4.59 -5.70 10.41
C LYS A 26 5.93 -5.14 9.91
N ASN A 27 6.06 -4.93 8.60
CA ASN A 27 7.31 -4.45 8.00
C ASN A 27 7.62 -3.00 8.38
N LEU A 28 6.58 -2.15 8.50
CA LEU A 28 6.73 -0.75 8.86
C LEU A 28 6.68 -0.50 10.38
N GLY A 29 6.30 -1.50 11.18
CA GLY A 29 6.22 -1.38 12.64
C GLY A 29 5.21 -0.35 13.12
N ILE A 30 4.14 -0.13 12.35
CA ILE A 30 3.07 0.83 12.67
C ILE A 30 1.82 0.10 13.18
N ASP A 31 0.92 0.84 13.82
CA ASP A 31 -0.38 0.30 14.22
C ASP A 31 -1.33 0.19 13.01
N ALA A 32 -2.44 -0.53 13.22
CA ALA A 32 -3.43 -0.79 12.18
C ALA A 32 -4.19 0.46 11.77
N GLU A 33 -4.54 1.34 12.71
CA GLU A 33 -5.30 2.57 12.45
C GLU A 33 -4.52 3.50 11.53
N LYS A 34 -3.24 3.70 11.82
CA LYS A 34 -2.35 4.55 11.03
C LYS A 34 -2.06 3.97 9.65
N LEU A 35 -1.98 2.64 9.52
CA LEU A 35 -1.88 2.01 8.20
C LEU A 35 -3.17 2.20 7.42
N ASP A 36 -4.33 2.01 8.05
CA ASP A 36 -5.64 2.15 7.41
C ASP A 36 -5.87 3.58 6.90
N GLU A 37 -5.64 4.60 7.73
CA GLU A 37 -5.70 6.01 7.34
C GLU A 37 -4.78 6.32 6.15
N THR A 38 -3.57 5.76 6.15
CA THR A 38 -2.60 5.94 5.06
C THR A 38 -3.09 5.29 3.76
N LEU A 39 -3.61 4.06 3.82
CA LEU A 39 -4.14 3.36 2.65
C LEU A 39 -5.37 4.08 2.08
N GLN A 40 -6.27 4.59 2.93
CA GLN A 40 -7.41 5.41 2.52
C GLN A 40 -6.96 6.70 1.82
N SER A 41 -5.93 7.38 2.33
CA SER A 41 -5.35 8.56 1.69
C SER A 41 -4.78 8.23 0.31
N LEU A 42 -4.00 7.16 0.20
CA LEU A 42 -3.40 6.72 -1.06
C LEU A 42 -4.47 6.29 -2.10
N GLU A 43 -5.53 5.62 -1.66
CA GLU A 43 -6.66 5.24 -2.52
C GLU A 43 -7.43 6.47 -3.01
N LYS A 44 -7.70 7.44 -2.13
CA LYS A 44 -8.34 8.72 -2.50
C LYS A 44 -7.51 9.52 -3.50
N GLN A 45 -6.19 9.43 -3.42
CA GLN A 45 -5.25 10.05 -4.35
C GLN A 45 -5.09 9.26 -5.66
N GLY A 46 -5.71 8.08 -5.80
CA GLY A 46 -5.56 7.23 -6.99
C GLY A 46 -4.22 6.52 -7.09
N LEU A 47 -3.42 6.51 -6.02
CA LEU A 47 -2.07 5.94 -5.99
C LEU A 47 -2.07 4.43 -5.72
N MET A 48 -3.16 3.91 -5.18
CA MET A 48 -3.40 2.48 -5.02
C MET A 48 -4.88 2.13 -5.16
N LYS A 49 -5.18 0.83 -5.19
CA LYS A 49 -6.55 0.31 -5.15
C LYS A 49 -6.63 -0.98 -4.33
N VAL A 50 -7.80 -1.23 -3.76
CA VAL A 50 -8.15 -2.52 -3.15
C VAL A 50 -8.79 -3.43 -4.21
N GLN A 51 -8.28 -4.65 -4.37
CA GLN A 51 -8.84 -5.64 -5.28
C GLN A 51 -9.29 -6.89 -4.53
N ASN A 52 -10.57 -7.22 -4.70
CA ASN A 52 -11.11 -8.52 -4.30
C ASN A 52 -10.87 -9.54 -5.42
N LYS A 53 -10.15 -10.61 -5.12
CA LYS A 53 -9.90 -11.73 -6.04
C LYS A 53 -10.53 -13.01 -5.49
N GLN A 54 -11.07 -13.85 -6.36
CA GLN A 54 -11.44 -15.21 -5.98
C GLN A 54 -10.15 -16.07 -5.91
N GLY A 55 -9.77 -16.48 -4.71
CA GLY A 55 -8.71 -17.43 -4.47
C GLY A 55 -9.22 -18.87 -4.35
N LEU A 56 -8.28 -19.83 -4.32
CA LEU A 56 -8.57 -21.25 -4.15
C LEU A 56 -9.31 -21.59 -2.84
N PHE A 57 -9.19 -20.72 -1.83
CA PHE A 57 -9.78 -20.89 -0.51
C PHE A 57 -10.85 -19.83 -0.17
N GLY A 58 -11.35 -19.10 -1.16
CA GLY A 58 -12.34 -18.02 -0.96
C GLY A 58 -11.83 -16.66 -1.42
N GLN A 59 -12.56 -15.60 -1.07
CA GLN A 59 -12.19 -14.23 -1.47
C GLN A 59 -10.90 -13.79 -0.78
N LYS A 60 -10.00 -13.18 -1.54
CA LYS A 60 -8.74 -12.60 -1.10
C LYS A 60 -8.73 -11.12 -1.43
N ILE A 61 -8.42 -10.30 -0.44
CA ILE A 61 -8.20 -8.85 -0.61
C ILE A 61 -6.71 -8.62 -0.89
N GLU A 62 -6.39 -7.87 -1.93
CA GLU A 62 -5.02 -7.44 -2.26
C GLU A 62 -4.95 -5.92 -2.43
N LEU A 63 -3.90 -5.32 -1.89
CA LEU A 63 -3.55 -3.90 -2.03
C LEU A 63 -2.60 -3.76 -3.22
N ILE A 64 -2.95 -2.95 -4.22
CA ILE A 64 -2.20 -2.88 -5.48
C ILE A 64 -1.87 -1.42 -5.82
N PRO A 65 -0.60 -1.07 -6.07
CA PRO A 65 -0.25 0.28 -6.52
C PRO A 65 -0.79 0.51 -7.94
N THR A 66 -1.21 1.74 -8.24
CA THR A 66 -1.56 2.13 -9.60
C THR A 66 -0.31 2.53 -10.39
N GLU A 67 -0.46 2.75 -11.69
CA GLU A 67 0.64 3.31 -12.50
C GLU A 67 1.07 4.69 -11.98
N GLU A 68 0.13 5.50 -11.50
CA GLU A 68 0.41 6.80 -10.88
C GLU A 68 1.15 6.65 -9.55
N GLY A 69 0.74 5.70 -8.70
CA GLY A 69 1.46 5.37 -7.46
C GLY A 69 2.88 4.87 -7.70
N PHE A 70 3.08 4.05 -8.73
CA PHE A 70 4.40 3.62 -9.17
C PHE A 70 5.24 4.81 -9.62
N LYS A 71 4.72 5.65 -10.54
CA LYS A 71 5.43 6.85 -11.02
C LYS A 71 5.81 7.79 -9.88
N LYS A 72 4.88 8.06 -8.95
CA LYS A 72 5.13 8.91 -7.79
C LYS A 72 6.31 8.38 -6.96
N PHE A 73 6.35 7.09 -6.67
CA PHE A 73 7.43 6.49 -5.87
C PHE A 73 8.81 6.60 -6.55
N TYR A 74 8.89 6.41 -7.87
CA TYR A 74 10.17 6.42 -8.61
C TYR A 74 10.60 7.80 -9.14
N SER A 75 9.78 8.84 -8.98
CA SER A 75 10.07 10.19 -9.48
C SER A 75 10.52 11.18 -8.39
N GLU A 76 10.51 10.79 -7.10
CA GLU A 76 10.83 11.66 -5.95
C GLU A 76 12.19 11.37 -5.29
#